data_AF-A0A8C1FRQ6-F1
#
_entry.id   AF-A0A8C1FRQ6-F1
#
_cell.length_a   1.000
_cell.length_b   1.000
_cell.length_c   1.000
_cell.angle_alpha   90.00
_cell.angle_beta   90.00
_cell.angle_gamma   90.00
#
_symmetry.space_group_name_H-M   'P 1'
#
loop_
_entity.id
_entity.type
_entity.pdbx_description
1 polymer ?
#
loop_
_entity_poly.entity_id
_entity_poly.type
_entity_poly.pdbx_seq_one_letter_code
_entity_poly.pdbx_strand_id
1 'polypeptide(L)'
;MWIVYCNICVRNMRKTALRRMQRVHTVGTTISVTISMCLIRGSGEKQSKLGSVLQRAFYGSSGRVTLFEQRNFAGRRLDLTSDCQKLSEKNFPDRCNSVQVESGAWLAYEHENFRGRQYLWDMFDRGEYNCTDRWCAQGDHISSVRAVKQDNNPPRAQLFERAGFSGKKTELHDDIPNLMSRYNLNRVSSIRVMGGTWVAYQEPNYRGAHYLLEKKDYNSFSDWGAQNSTIGSIRRVRFS
;
A
#
# COMPACT_ATOMS: atom_id res chain seq x y z
N MET A 1 -39.19 6.27 3.06
CA MET A 1 -38.73 6.87 1.79
C MET A 1 -37.30 6.37 1.57
N TRP A 2 -37.10 5.62 0.48
CA TRP A 2 -35.86 4.97 -0.01
C TRP A 2 -35.16 3.93 0.88
N ILE A 3 -35.68 2.71 0.75
CA ILE A 3 -35.01 1.45 1.03
C ILE A 3 -34.22 1.06 -0.22
N VAL A 4 -32.90 0.91 -0.13
CA VAL A 4 -32.09 0.20 -1.14
C VAL A 4 -31.50 -1.04 -0.47
N TYR A 5 -32.24 -2.15 -0.52
CA TYR A 5 -31.70 -3.47 -0.20
C TYR A 5 -30.75 -3.89 -1.32
N CYS A 6 -29.47 -4.10 -0.99
CA CYS A 6 -28.52 -4.78 -1.86
C CYS A 6 -28.97 -6.23 -2.05
N ASN A 7 -29.67 -6.49 -3.15
CA ASN A 7 -30.39 -7.74 -3.44
C ASN A 7 -29.52 -8.76 -4.21
N ILE A 8 -28.21 -8.85 -3.94
CA ILE A 8 -27.27 -9.65 -4.75
C ILE A 8 -26.77 -10.95 -4.08
N CYS A 9 -27.08 -11.24 -2.82
CA CYS A 9 -26.54 -12.45 -2.16
C CYS A 9 -27.54 -13.50 -1.67
N VAL A 10 -28.84 -13.39 -1.97
CA VAL A 10 -29.84 -14.31 -1.38
C VAL A 10 -30.41 -15.35 -2.37
N ARG A 11 -30.10 -15.29 -3.67
CA ARG A 11 -30.76 -16.18 -4.65
C ARG A 11 -30.13 -17.56 -4.90
N ASN A 12 -29.10 -17.99 -4.17
CA ASN A 12 -28.50 -19.31 -4.40
C ASN A 12 -28.17 -20.16 -3.15
N MET A 13 -28.75 -19.85 -1.98
CA MET A 13 -28.71 -20.80 -0.86
C MET A 13 -29.92 -21.72 -0.90
N ARG A 14 -29.65 -23.00 -1.18
CA ARG A 14 -30.61 -24.11 -1.09
C ARG A 14 -31.32 -24.08 0.28
N LYS A 15 -32.63 -24.28 0.24
CA LYS A 15 -33.57 -24.29 1.38
C LYS A 15 -33.27 -25.45 2.36
N THR A 16 -32.21 -25.37 3.17
CA THR A 16 -31.97 -26.41 4.20
C THR A 16 -31.26 -25.95 5.47
N ALA A 17 -31.27 -24.65 5.81
CA ALA A 17 -30.72 -24.19 7.08
C ALA A 17 -31.54 -23.03 7.69
N LEU A 18 -32.85 -23.22 7.80
CA LEU A 18 -33.67 -22.43 8.73
C LEU A 18 -34.19 -23.39 9.80
N ARG A 19 -33.46 -23.51 10.91
CA ARG A 19 -34.00 -23.91 12.22
C ARG A 19 -32.90 -23.80 13.28
N ARG A 20 -32.96 -22.70 14.03
CA ARG A 20 -32.35 -22.38 15.35
C ARG A 20 -31.54 -21.09 15.34
N MET A 21 -32.25 -19.96 15.30
CA MET A 21 -31.82 -18.73 15.96
C MET A 21 -32.95 -18.34 16.91
N GLN A 22 -32.74 -18.55 18.21
CA GLN A 22 -33.62 -18.02 19.24
C GLN A 22 -32.85 -16.99 20.06
N ARG A 23 -33.49 -15.82 20.20
CA ARG A 23 -33.29 -14.74 21.18
C ARG A 23 -32.06 -13.85 21.04
N VAL A 24 -32.28 -12.71 20.41
CA VAL A 24 -31.56 -11.46 20.70
C VAL A 24 -32.30 -10.80 21.87
N HIS A 25 -31.62 -10.60 23.00
CA HIS A 25 -32.08 -9.68 24.05
C HIS A 25 -31.47 -8.31 23.76
N THR A 26 -32.33 -7.30 23.63
CA THR A 26 -31.97 -5.90 23.40
C THR A 26 -31.83 -5.20 24.75
N VAL A 27 -30.64 -4.72 25.11
CA VAL A 27 -30.46 -3.65 26.10
C VAL A 27 -29.24 -2.81 25.73
N GLY A 28 -29.43 -1.49 25.56
CA GLY A 28 -28.36 -0.50 25.63
C GLY A 28 -27.64 -0.16 24.32
N THR A 29 -27.58 1.13 24.04
CA THR A 29 -27.05 1.80 22.84
C THR A 29 -25.54 1.55 22.65
N THR A 30 -25.17 0.57 21.82
CA THR A 30 -23.94 0.51 20.99
C THR A 30 -24.07 -0.72 20.10
N ILE A 31 -24.27 -0.55 18.78
CA ILE A 31 -24.27 -1.65 17.83
C ILE A 31 -22.80 -2.02 17.56
N SER A 32 -22.19 -2.80 18.46
CA SER A 32 -21.00 -3.58 18.13
C SER A 32 -21.46 -4.81 17.36
N VAL A 33 -21.27 -4.81 16.04
CA VAL A 33 -21.50 -5.99 15.20
C VAL A 33 -20.31 -6.92 15.38
N THR A 34 -20.31 -7.69 16.47
CA THR A 34 -19.36 -8.78 16.67
C THR A 34 -19.81 -9.95 15.79
N ILE A 35 -19.28 -10.04 14.57
CA ILE A 35 -19.45 -11.23 13.75
C ILE A 35 -18.57 -12.32 14.36
N SER A 36 -19.16 -13.14 15.23
CA SER A 36 -18.52 -14.38 15.70
C SER A 36 -18.42 -15.35 14.53
N MET A 37 -17.23 -15.48 13.94
CA MET A 37 -16.91 -16.55 13.00
C MET A 37 -16.87 -17.87 13.76
N CYS A 38 -18.00 -18.58 13.78
CA CYS A 38 -18.04 -19.96 14.23
C CYS A 38 -17.37 -20.83 13.15
N LEU A 39 -16.08 -21.13 13.34
CA LEU A 39 -15.34 -22.11 12.53
C LEU A 39 -15.93 -23.51 12.82
N ILE A 40 -16.83 -23.96 11.97
CA ILE A 40 -17.29 -25.36 11.96
C ILE A 40 -16.11 -26.21 11.48
N ARG A 41 -15.50 -26.99 12.39
CA ARG A 41 -14.55 -28.06 12.07
C ARG A 41 -15.32 -29.18 11.35
N GLY A 42 -15.12 -29.32 10.04
CA GLY A 42 -15.66 -30.42 9.25
C GLY A 42 -15.07 -30.46 7.84
N SER A 43 -14.05 -31.32 7.68
CA SER A 43 -13.55 -31.98 6.45
C SER A 43 -13.68 -31.28 5.08
N GLY A 44 -12.54 -31.10 4.42
CA GLY A 44 -12.44 -31.09 2.96
C GLY A 44 -12.33 -29.72 2.30
N GLU A 45 -11.26 -29.54 1.54
CA GLU A 45 -10.90 -28.35 0.76
C GLU A 45 -12.07 -27.70 0.00
N LYS A 46 -12.35 -26.43 0.34
CA LYS A 46 -12.76 -25.36 -0.57
C LYS A 46 -12.88 -24.05 0.22
N GLN A 47 -11.79 -23.29 0.28
CA GLN A 47 -11.85 -21.89 0.72
C GLN A 47 -12.85 -21.15 -0.16
N SER A 48 -13.94 -20.66 0.43
CA SER A 48 -15.04 -20.05 -0.31
C SER A 48 -14.61 -18.70 -0.89
N LYS A 49 -14.81 -18.52 -2.21
CA LYS A 49 -14.53 -17.29 -2.96
C LYS A 49 -15.27 -16.06 -2.38
N LEU A 50 -16.33 -16.26 -1.61
CA LEU A 50 -17.05 -15.21 -0.87
C LEU A 50 -16.27 -14.70 0.35
N GLY A 51 -15.53 -15.58 1.05
CA GLY A 51 -14.70 -15.18 2.20
C GLY A 51 -13.58 -14.24 1.79
N SER A 52 -12.94 -14.51 0.64
CA SER A 52 -11.91 -13.62 0.09
C SER A 52 -12.46 -12.33 -0.51
N VAL A 53 -13.70 -12.33 -1.01
CA VAL A 53 -14.38 -11.12 -1.52
C VAL A 53 -14.80 -10.20 -0.38
N LEU A 54 -15.35 -10.73 0.72
CA LEU A 54 -15.71 -9.94 1.90
C LEU A 54 -14.47 -9.44 2.66
N GLN A 55 -13.41 -10.24 2.72
CA GLN A 55 -12.13 -9.79 3.24
C GLN A 55 -11.54 -8.66 2.37
N ARG A 56 -11.67 -8.71 1.03
CA ARG A 56 -11.25 -7.62 0.13
C ARG A 56 -12.15 -6.39 0.12
N ALA A 57 -13.43 -6.55 0.44
CA ALA A 57 -14.41 -5.45 0.45
C ALA A 57 -14.41 -4.65 1.76
N PHE A 58 -13.97 -5.27 2.87
CA PHE A 58 -13.87 -4.62 4.19
C PHE A 58 -12.42 -4.39 4.66
N TYR A 59 -11.45 -5.11 4.12
CA TYR A 59 -10.01 -4.92 4.37
C TYR A 59 -9.32 -4.54 3.06
N GLY A 60 -9.42 -3.27 2.64
CA GLY A 60 -8.24 -2.64 2.03
C GLY A 60 -7.11 -2.86 3.02
N SER A 61 -5.96 -3.39 2.57
CA SER A 61 -4.87 -3.91 3.44
C SER A 61 -4.87 -3.20 4.80
N SER A 62 -5.19 -3.92 5.89
CA SER A 62 -5.16 -3.35 7.24
C SER A 62 -3.72 -3.08 7.62
N GLY A 63 -3.17 -2.05 7.00
CA GLY A 63 -1.88 -1.50 7.33
C GLY A 63 -2.02 -0.77 8.65
N ARG A 64 -0.92 -0.71 9.38
CA ARG A 64 -0.80 0.13 10.56
C ARG A 64 0.55 0.84 10.50
N VAL A 65 0.52 2.14 10.73
CA VAL A 65 1.71 2.97 10.79
C VAL A 65 1.61 3.92 11.97
N THR A 66 2.71 4.10 12.67
CA THR A 66 2.84 5.08 13.74
C THR A 66 3.85 6.13 13.32
N LEU A 67 3.41 7.39 13.33
CA LEU A 67 4.25 8.55 13.08
C LEU A 67 4.71 9.14 14.41
N PHE A 68 5.94 9.64 14.44
CA PHE A 68 6.54 10.27 15.61
C PHE A 68 7.10 11.65 15.24
N GLU A 69 6.83 12.61 16.11
CA GLU A 69 7.26 14.01 15.93
C GLU A 69 8.79 14.14 15.91
N GLN A 70 9.49 13.33 16.71
CA GLN A 70 10.95 13.37 16.85
C GLN A 70 11.61 12.14 16.21
N ARG A 71 12.94 12.17 16.12
CA ARG A 71 13.76 11.02 15.67
C ARG A 71 13.71 9.89 16.70
N ASN A 72 14.08 8.69 16.28
CA ASN A 72 14.19 7.50 17.15
C ASN A 72 12.92 7.20 17.96
N PHE A 73 11.76 7.37 17.34
CA PHE A 73 10.44 6.98 17.86
C PHE A 73 10.04 7.72 19.15
N ALA A 74 10.41 8.99 19.24
CA ALA A 74 10.19 9.84 20.42
C ALA A 74 9.20 10.99 20.16
N GLY A 75 8.78 11.63 21.24
CA GLY A 75 7.87 12.78 21.21
C GLY A 75 6.40 12.38 21.03
N ARG A 76 5.60 13.30 20.45
CA ARG A 76 4.21 13.01 20.15
C ARG A 76 4.11 11.89 19.11
N ARG A 77 3.12 11.02 19.25
CA ARG A 77 2.84 9.94 18.31
C ARG A 77 1.43 10.00 17.74
N LEU A 78 1.27 9.48 16.52
CA LEU A 78 -0.02 9.31 15.87
C LEU A 78 -0.08 7.93 15.20
N ASP A 79 -1.03 7.12 15.62
CA ASP A 79 -1.30 5.80 15.03
C ASP A 79 -2.37 5.94 13.92
N LEU A 80 -2.06 5.40 12.73
CA LEU A 80 -2.96 5.39 11.58
C LEU A 80 -3.20 3.97 11.07
N THR A 81 -4.46 3.68 10.78
CA THR A 81 -4.92 2.42 10.16
C THR A 81 -5.70 2.65 8.86
N SER A 82 -5.84 3.90 8.45
CA SER A 82 -6.47 4.33 7.20
C SER A 82 -5.80 5.59 6.68
N ASP A 83 -6.15 5.97 5.46
CA ASP A 83 -5.74 7.24 4.86
C ASP A 83 -6.07 8.43 5.78
N CYS A 84 -5.18 9.41 5.81
CA CYS A 84 -5.31 10.66 6.54
C CYS A 84 -4.94 11.82 5.63
N GLN A 85 -5.95 12.58 5.19
CA GLN A 85 -5.79 13.71 4.27
C GLN A 85 -5.14 14.92 4.93
N LYS A 86 -5.24 15.04 6.25
CA LYS A 86 -4.69 16.14 7.06
C LYS A 86 -4.27 15.63 8.43
N LEU A 87 -2.96 15.61 8.72
CA LEU A 87 -2.46 15.19 10.04
C LEU A 87 -2.88 16.15 11.16
N SER A 88 -3.04 17.44 10.83
CA SER A 88 -3.50 18.49 11.74
C SER A 88 -4.87 18.19 12.36
N GLU A 89 -5.80 17.55 11.62
CA GLU A 89 -7.12 17.12 12.13
C GLU A 89 -7.01 16.05 13.22
N LYS A 90 -5.88 15.34 13.29
CA LYS A 90 -5.56 14.37 14.34
C LYS A 90 -4.74 14.98 15.47
N ASN A 91 -4.63 16.31 15.52
CA ASN A 91 -3.79 17.05 16.45
C ASN A 91 -2.31 16.63 16.39
N PHE A 92 -1.82 16.14 15.24
CA PHE A 92 -0.42 15.84 15.04
C PHE A 92 0.23 17.02 14.28
N PRO A 93 1.40 17.51 14.71
CA PRO A 93 2.06 18.61 14.02
C PRO A 93 2.44 18.18 12.59
N ASP A 94 2.58 19.12 11.66
CA ASP A 94 3.14 18.84 10.33
C ASP A 94 4.66 18.65 10.38
N ARG A 95 5.10 17.81 11.32
CA ARG A 95 6.48 17.49 11.64
C ARG A 95 6.55 16.02 12.00
N CYS A 96 7.17 15.22 11.13
CA CYS A 96 7.34 13.79 11.32
C CYS A 96 8.80 13.42 11.07
N ASN A 97 9.48 12.94 12.12
CA ASN A 97 10.91 12.67 12.08
C ASN A 97 11.27 11.19 12.28
N SER A 98 10.32 10.35 12.69
CA SER A 98 10.48 8.89 12.61
C SER A 98 9.14 8.18 12.45
N VAL A 99 9.17 6.98 11.89
CA VAL A 99 7.98 6.19 11.53
C VAL A 99 8.22 4.72 11.84
N GLN A 100 7.21 4.05 12.38
CA GLN A 100 7.15 2.59 12.50
C GLN A 100 5.98 2.08 11.66
N VAL A 101 6.28 1.27 10.66
CA VAL A 101 5.29 0.52 9.90
C VAL A 101 5.15 -0.84 10.55
N GLU A 102 3.96 -1.12 11.08
CA GLU A 102 3.68 -2.41 11.72
C GLU A 102 3.10 -3.41 10.72
N SER A 103 2.37 -2.90 9.71
CA SER A 103 1.88 -3.68 8.59
C SER A 103 1.53 -2.78 7.40
N GLY A 104 1.53 -3.38 6.21
CA GLY A 104 1.20 -2.71 4.96
C GLY A 104 2.34 -1.85 4.42
N ALA A 105 2.00 -0.94 3.52
CA ALA A 105 2.90 0.08 3.02
C ALA A 105 2.12 1.39 2.88
N TRP A 106 2.82 2.50 3.04
CA TRP A 106 2.24 3.81 3.20
C TRP A 106 3.00 4.83 2.36
N LEU A 107 2.27 5.80 1.81
CA LEU A 107 2.84 6.97 1.16
C LEU A 107 2.53 8.20 2.00
N ALA A 108 3.58 8.91 2.37
CA ALA A 108 3.53 10.18 3.03
C ALA A 108 3.74 11.31 2.02
N TYR A 109 3.11 12.44 2.30
CA TYR A 109 3.10 13.58 1.42
C TYR A 109 3.45 14.85 2.19
N GLU A 110 4.26 15.69 1.55
CA GLU A 110 4.67 16.99 2.08
C GLU A 110 3.48 17.92 2.32
N HIS A 111 2.41 17.82 1.52
CA HIS A 111 1.23 18.67 1.66
C HIS A 111 -0.03 17.86 1.97
N GLU A 112 -1.05 18.55 2.48
CA GLU A 112 -2.39 18.01 2.69
C GLU A 112 -2.99 17.45 1.39
N ASN A 113 -3.96 16.54 1.53
CA ASN A 113 -4.71 15.94 0.41
C ASN A 113 -3.83 15.22 -0.62
N PHE A 114 -2.75 14.56 -0.16
CA PHE A 114 -1.87 13.72 -0.96
C PHE A 114 -1.14 14.48 -2.09
N ARG A 115 -0.61 15.66 -1.78
CA ARG A 115 0.08 16.55 -2.72
C ARG A 115 1.54 16.78 -2.34
N GLY A 116 2.32 17.29 -3.29
CA GLY A 116 3.75 17.56 -3.09
C GLY A 116 4.61 16.31 -3.20
N ARG A 117 5.79 16.35 -2.59
CA ARG A 117 6.75 15.24 -2.61
C ARG A 117 6.22 14.03 -1.85
N GLN A 118 6.62 12.84 -2.31
CA GLN A 118 6.11 11.55 -1.82
C GLN A 118 7.22 10.74 -1.16
N TYR A 119 6.92 10.13 -0.01
CA TYR A 119 7.85 9.30 0.74
C TYR A 119 7.21 7.94 1.01
N LEU A 120 7.91 6.87 0.62
CA LEU A 120 7.44 5.50 0.82
C LEU A 120 7.90 4.98 2.18
N TRP A 121 6.95 4.49 2.97
CA TRP A 121 7.20 3.73 4.19
C TRP A 121 6.58 2.35 4.03
N ASP A 122 7.40 1.35 3.78
CA ASP A 122 6.99 -0.05 3.65
C ASP A 122 7.72 -0.94 4.66
N MET A 123 7.41 -2.23 4.70
CA MET A 123 8.04 -3.19 5.63
C MET A 123 9.49 -3.54 5.27
N PHE A 124 10.17 -2.71 4.48
CA PHE A 124 11.61 -2.83 4.30
C PHE A 124 12.34 -2.55 5.61
N ASP A 125 13.40 -3.31 5.90
CA ASP A 125 14.18 -3.20 7.14
C ASP A 125 13.29 -3.20 8.41
N ARG A 126 12.33 -4.14 8.48
CA ARG A 126 11.36 -4.31 9.59
C ARG A 126 10.39 -3.15 9.79
N GLY A 127 10.25 -2.26 8.81
CA GLY A 127 9.33 -1.12 8.90
C GLY A 127 9.83 -0.02 9.85
N GLU A 128 11.11 -0.01 10.19
CA GLU A 128 11.70 0.97 11.11
C GLU A 128 12.39 2.11 10.37
N TYR A 129 11.81 3.29 10.47
CA TYR A 129 12.35 4.52 9.88
C TYR A 129 12.68 5.51 11.00
N ASN A 130 13.87 5.37 11.60
CA ASN A 130 14.26 6.12 12.80
C ASN A 130 14.64 7.60 12.55
N CYS A 131 14.87 7.99 11.30
CA CYS A 131 15.11 9.38 10.88
C CYS A 131 14.67 9.63 9.43
N THR A 132 14.49 10.90 9.07
CA THR A 132 14.08 11.37 7.72
C THR A 132 14.97 10.86 6.59
N ASP A 133 16.25 10.63 6.87
CA ASP A 133 17.24 10.14 5.90
C ASP A 133 16.87 8.74 5.39
N ARG A 134 16.17 7.93 6.20
CA ARG A 134 15.72 6.57 5.83
C ARG A 134 14.70 6.56 4.70
N TRP A 135 13.96 7.65 4.49
CA TRP A 135 13.02 7.79 3.37
C TRP A 135 13.42 8.93 2.42
N CYS A 136 14.69 9.33 2.44
CA CYS A 136 15.28 10.33 1.54
C CYS A 136 14.55 11.68 1.54
N ALA A 137 14.00 12.10 2.69
CA ALA A 137 13.37 13.40 2.82
C ALA A 137 14.38 14.53 3.00
N GLN A 138 14.12 15.67 2.34
CA GLN A 138 14.92 16.89 2.46
C GLN A 138 14.48 17.78 3.65
N GLY A 139 13.38 17.42 4.31
CA GLY A 139 12.81 18.11 5.47
C GLY A 139 11.89 17.17 6.24
N ASP A 140 11.29 17.66 7.32
CA ASP A 140 10.42 16.85 8.21
C ASP A 140 8.93 17.15 8.05
N HIS A 141 8.57 17.97 7.06
CA HIS A 141 7.19 18.36 6.82
C HIS A 141 6.41 17.22 6.13
N ILE A 142 5.44 16.67 6.86
CA ILE A 142 4.49 15.69 6.36
C ILE A 142 3.11 16.14 6.83
N SER A 143 2.16 16.24 5.90
CA SER A 143 0.81 16.73 6.20
C SER A 143 -0.31 15.78 5.78
N SER A 144 -0.01 14.76 4.96
CA SER A 144 -0.96 13.70 4.66
C SER A 144 -0.29 12.36 4.39
N VAL A 145 -1.03 11.28 4.66
CA VAL A 145 -0.53 9.90 4.58
C VAL A 145 -1.64 9.01 4.02
N ARG A 146 -1.33 8.12 3.08
CA ARG A 146 -2.28 7.12 2.56
C ARG A 146 -1.69 5.73 2.58
N ALA A 147 -2.55 4.72 2.69
CA ALA A 147 -2.16 3.34 2.47
C ALA A 147 -1.87 3.10 0.98
N VAL A 148 -0.85 2.31 0.71
CA VAL A 148 -0.53 1.80 -0.62
C VAL A 148 -1.35 0.54 -0.86
N LYS A 149 -1.99 0.46 -2.02
CA LYS A 149 -2.75 -0.72 -2.39
C LYS A 149 -1.80 -1.86 -2.77
N GLN A 150 -1.90 -2.98 -2.07
CA GLN A 150 -1.18 -4.18 -2.44
C GLN A 150 -1.78 -4.82 -3.69
N ASP A 151 -0.97 -4.99 -4.74
CA ASP A 151 -1.32 -5.88 -5.84
C ASP A 151 -0.85 -7.31 -5.54
N ASN A 152 -1.79 -8.25 -5.49
CA ASN A 152 -1.53 -9.65 -5.16
C ASN A 152 -1.19 -10.51 -6.40
N ASN A 153 -1.06 -9.90 -7.59
CA ASN A 153 -0.57 -10.61 -8.76
C ASN A 153 0.93 -10.92 -8.59
N PRO A 154 1.43 -12.00 -9.23
CA PRO A 154 2.87 -12.28 -9.28
C PRO A 154 3.66 -11.04 -9.73
N PRO A 155 4.75 -10.68 -9.03
CA PRO A 155 5.55 -9.51 -9.39
C PRO A 155 6.06 -9.60 -10.82
N ARG A 156 5.72 -8.59 -11.62
CA ARG A 156 6.15 -8.50 -13.01
C ARG A 156 6.15 -7.05 -13.48
N ALA A 157 7.32 -6.55 -13.86
CA ALA A 157 7.50 -5.25 -14.48
C ALA A 157 8.32 -5.35 -15.77
N GLN A 158 8.04 -4.49 -16.74
CA GLN A 158 8.82 -4.34 -17.97
C GLN A 158 9.35 -2.92 -18.05
N LEU A 159 10.66 -2.79 -18.21
CA LEU A 159 11.37 -1.53 -18.39
C LEU A 159 11.75 -1.38 -19.87
N PHE A 160 11.64 -0.16 -20.37
CA PHE A 160 11.96 0.18 -21.76
C PHE A 160 12.89 1.39 -21.82
N GLU A 161 13.91 1.32 -22.69
CA GLU A 161 14.88 2.41 -22.87
C GLU A 161 14.24 3.70 -23.41
N ARG A 162 13.20 3.59 -24.25
CA ARG A 162 12.53 4.73 -24.89
C ARG A 162 11.08 4.86 -24.42
N ALA A 163 10.53 6.05 -24.60
CA ALA A 163 9.13 6.34 -24.30
C ALA A 163 8.18 5.51 -25.20
N GLY A 164 6.92 5.38 -24.78
CA GLY A 164 5.91 4.62 -25.53
C GLY A 164 6.22 3.13 -25.68
N PHE A 165 6.94 2.54 -24.72
CA PHE A 165 7.26 1.10 -24.66
C PHE A 165 8.11 0.60 -25.84
N SER A 166 9.08 1.41 -26.26
CA SER A 166 9.95 1.12 -27.41
C SER A 166 11.43 0.99 -27.01
N GLY A 167 12.25 0.47 -27.92
CA GLY A 167 13.67 0.20 -27.66
C GLY A 167 13.91 -1.13 -26.94
N LYS A 168 15.08 -1.28 -26.30
CA LYS A 168 15.41 -2.50 -25.55
C LYS A 168 14.41 -2.68 -24.41
N LYS A 169 13.88 -3.90 -24.29
CA LYS A 169 12.97 -4.32 -23.22
C LYS A 169 13.73 -5.14 -22.20
N THR A 170 13.49 -4.89 -20.92
CA THR A 170 13.99 -5.71 -19.81
C THR A 170 12.83 -6.09 -18.90
N GLU A 171 12.66 -7.38 -18.62
CA GLU A 171 11.59 -7.90 -17.79
C GLU A 171 12.11 -8.29 -16.41
N LEU A 172 11.38 -7.90 -15.37
CA LEU A 172 11.76 -8.02 -13.97
C LEU A 172 10.70 -8.79 -13.18
N HIS A 173 11.17 -9.68 -12.30
CA HIS A 173 10.34 -10.47 -11.39
C HIS A 173 10.77 -10.33 -9.92
N ASP A 174 11.98 -9.84 -9.68
CA ASP A 174 12.60 -9.73 -8.36
C ASP A 174 13.29 -8.38 -8.17
N ASP A 175 13.75 -8.13 -6.95
CA ASP A 175 14.44 -6.91 -6.56
C ASP A 175 15.81 -6.81 -7.24
N ILE A 176 16.12 -5.67 -7.86
CA ILE A 176 17.37 -5.40 -8.56
C ILE A 176 18.10 -4.23 -7.89
N PRO A 177 19.16 -4.48 -7.10
CA PRO A 177 19.90 -3.43 -6.42
C PRO A 177 20.78 -2.60 -7.36
N ASN A 178 21.12 -3.09 -8.55
CA ASN A 178 21.89 -2.33 -9.52
C ASN A 178 21.52 -2.76 -10.96
N LEU A 179 20.75 -1.92 -11.66
CA LEU A 179 20.31 -2.18 -13.03
C LEU A 179 21.47 -2.16 -14.03
N MET A 180 22.49 -1.34 -13.78
CA MET A 180 23.66 -1.23 -14.65
C MET A 180 24.46 -2.52 -14.65
N SER A 181 24.80 -3.06 -13.47
CA SER A 181 25.58 -4.30 -13.41
C SER A 181 24.79 -5.53 -13.87
N ARG A 182 23.47 -5.56 -13.64
CA ARG A 182 22.64 -6.73 -13.99
C ARG A 182 22.18 -6.76 -15.44
N TYR A 183 21.87 -5.61 -16.04
CA TYR A 183 21.23 -5.53 -17.36
C TYR A 183 21.92 -4.55 -18.32
N ASN A 184 22.99 -3.89 -17.89
CA ASN A 184 23.62 -2.78 -18.61
C ASN A 184 22.58 -1.69 -18.94
N LEU A 185 21.77 -1.34 -17.93
CA LEU A 185 20.63 -0.42 -18.04
C LEU A 185 20.74 0.65 -16.95
N ASN A 186 20.76 1.92 -17.35
CA ASN A 186 20.73 3.07 -16.42
C ASN A 186 19.72 4.15 -16.85
N ARG A 187 19.03 3.94 -17.99
CA ARG A 187 18.02 4.83 -18.54
C ARG A 187 16.76 4.05 -18.89
N VAL A 188 15.67 4.43 -18.24
CA VAL A 188 14.34 3.84 -18.40
C VAL A 188 13.36 4.96 -18.67
N SER A 189 12.80 4.97 -19.87
CA SER A 189 11.92 6.07 -20.31
C SER A 189 10.45 5.68 -20.30
N SER A 190 10.12 4.38 -20.26
CA SER A 190 8.74 3.91 -20.03
C SER A 190 8.74 2.58 -19.29
N ILE A 191 7.65 2.30 -18.56
CA ILE A 191 7.50 1.15 -17.67
C ILE A 191 6.09 0.57 -17.80
N ARG A 192 5.97 -0.75 -17.86
CA ARG A 192 4.69 -1.45 -17.64
C ARG A 192 4.76 -2.28 -16.38
N VAL A 193 3.89 -1.98 -15.42
CA VAL A 193 3.73 -2.80 -14.22
C VAL A 193 2.55 -3.74 -14.43
N MET A 194 2.85 -5.01 -14.65
CA MET A 194 1.83 -6.03 -14.95
C MET A 194 1.34 -6.74 -13.68
N GLY A 195 2.18 -6.79 -12.65
CA GLY A 195 1.84 -7.38 -11.36
C GLY A 195 2.77 -6.95 -10.24
N GLY A 196 2.21 -6.93 -9.04
CA GLY A 196 2.87 -6.46 -7.83
C GLY A 196 2.94 -4.93 -7.74
N THR A 197 3.43 -4.44 -6.61
CA THR A 197 3.69 -3.02 -6.37
C THR A 197 5.20 -2.81 -6.27
N TRP A 198 5.74 -1.84 -7.00
CA TRP A 198 7.17 -1.63 -7.14
C TRP A 198 7.57 -0.23 -6.69
N VAL A 199 8.84 -0.06 -6.37
CA VAL A 199 9.47 1.24 -6.15
C VAL A 199 10.79 1.29 -6.91
N ALA A 200 10.92 2.32 -7.75
CA ALA A 200 12.14 2.60 -8.51
C ALA A 200 12.93 3.72 -7.84
N TYR A 201 14.25 3.63 -7.89
CA TYR A 201 15.19 4.56 -7.28
C TYR A 201 16.16 5.08 -8.33
N GLN A 202 16.46 6.38 -8.28
CA GLN A 202 17.42 7.00 -9.21
C GLN A 202 18.83 6.43 -9.05
N GLU A 203 19.23 6.06 -7.83
CA GLU A 203 20.56 5.52 -7.56
C GLU A 203 20.54 4.00 -7.35
N PRO A 204 21.69 3.33 -7.51
CA PRO A 204 21.86 1.95 -7.08
C PRO A 204 21.63 1.76 -5.57
N ASN A 205 21.37 0.52 -5.17
CA ASN A 205 21.20 0.08 -3.78
C ASN A 205 20.06 0.80 -3.04
N TYR A 206 18.98 1.12 -3.75
CA TYR A 206 17.74 1.69 -3.23
C TYR A 206 17.93 3.06 -2.56
N ARG A 207 18.68 3.95 -3.23
CA ARG A 207 19.03 5.28 -2.73
C ARG A 207 18.55 6.41 -3.67
N GLY A 208 18.61 7.63 -3.17
CA GLY A 208 18.22 8.83 -3.92
C GLY A 208 16.70 8.92 -4.09
N ALA A 209 16.27 9.75 -5.04
CA ALA A 209 14.85 9.95 -5.29
C ALA A 209 14.16 8.64 -5.72
N HIS A 210 12.99 8.38 -5.17
CA HIS A 210 12.22 7.15 -5.39
C HIS A 210 10.80 7.42 -5.87
N TYR A 211 10.24 6.45 -6.58
CA TYR A 211 8.94 6.57 -7.24
C TYR A 211 8.13 5.30 -7.04
N LEU A 212 6.91 5.43 -6.49
CA LEU A 212 5.99 4.32 -6.38
C LEU A 212 5.41 3.99 -7.76
N LEU A 213 5.47 2.71 -8.12
CA LEU A 213 4.97 2.16 -9.37
C LEU A 213 3.89 1.13 -9.04
N GLU A 214 2.64 1.58 -9.16
CA GLU A 214 1.45 0.73 -9.05
C GLU A 214 1.17 0.03 -10.39
N LYS A 215 0.25 -0.93 -10.42
CA LYS A 215 -0.14 -1.65 -11.64
C LYS A 215 -0.75 -0.69 -12.66
N LYS A 216 0.08 -0.24 -13.60
CA LYS A 216 -0.24 0.75 -14.62
C LYS A 216 0.82 0.72 -15.73
N ASP A 217 0.44 1.23 -16.89
CA ASP A 217 1.33 1.57 -17.99
C ASP A 217 1.78 3.03 -17.88
N TYR A 218 3.09 3.24 -17.78
CA TYR A 218 3.75 4.54 -17.69
C TYR A 218 4.52 4.80 -19.00
N ASN A 219 3.98 5.65 -19.87
CA ASN A 219 4.49 5.93 -21.21
C ASN A 219 5.76 6.79 -21.21
N SER A 220 5.99 7.56 -20.15
CA SER A 220 7.11 8.48 -19.99
C SER A 220 7.58 8.52 -18.54
N PHE A 221 8.82 8.96 -18.29
CA PHE A 221 9.33 9.09 -16.91
C PHE A 221 8.60 10.16 -16.08
N SER A 222 7.97 11.13 -16.72
CA SER A 222 7.08 12.08 -16.03
C SER A 222 5.82 11.43 -15.49
N ASP A 223 5.37 10.28 -16.03
CA ASP A 223 4.14 9.62 -15.59
C ASP A 223 4.25 9.05 -14.16
N TRP A 224 5.48 8.76 -13.70
CA TRP A 224 5.77 8.39 -12.30
C TRP A 224 6.38 9.52 -11.48
N GLY A 225 6.41 10.75 -12.02
CA GLY A 225 6.88 11.94 -11.33
C GLY A 225 8.39 12.14 -11.32
N ALA A 226 9.16 11.44 -12.17
CA ALA A 226 10.59 11.69 -12.29
C ALA A 226 10.90 12.90 -13.19
N GLN A 227 12.02 13.56 -12.91
CA GLN A 227 12.53 14.67 -13.73
C GLN A 227 13.38 14.21 -14.92
N ASN A 228 13.90 12.97 -14.87
CA ASN A 228 14.71 12.37 -15.92
C ASN A 228 14.50 10.84 -15.93
N SER A 229 15.05 10.17 -16.94
CA SER A 229 14.90 8.71 -17.14
C SER A 229 15.88 7.84 -16.35
N THR A 230 16.68 8.41 -15.44
CA THR A 230 17.69 7.65 -14.71
C THR A 230 17.04 6.76 -13.66
N ILE A 231 17.31 5.46 -13.72
CA ILE A 231 16.93 4.49 -12.69
C ILE A 231 18.14 3.61 -12.42
N GLY A 232 18.62 3.61 -11.18
CA GLY A 232 19.78 2.83 -10.73
C GLY A 232 19.38 1.51 -10.08
N SER A 233 18.23 1.47 -9.41
CA SER A 233 17.73 0.26 -8.77
C SER A 233 16.20 0.24 -8.69
N ILE A 234 15.63 -0.95 -8.51
CA ILE A 234 14.19 -1.16 -8.43
C ILE A 234 13.90 -2.37 -7.56
N ARG A 235 12.87 -2.29 -6.71
CA ARG A 235 12.46 -3.40 -5.84
C ARG A 235 10.96 -3.48 -5.69
N ARG A 236 10.49 -4.61 -5.19
CA ARG A 236 9.11 -4.77 -4.75
C ARG A 236 8.88 -4.02 -3.44
N VAL A 237 7.66 -3.52 -3.29
CA VAL A 237 7.17 -2.95 -2.02
C VAL A 237 6.85 -4.11 -1.07
N ARG A 238 7.29 -4.00 0.18
CA ARG A 238 7.05 -5.00 1.23
C ARG A 238 5.86 -4.59 2.09
N PHE A 239 4.89 -5.48 2.23
CA PHE A 239 3.67 -5.23 3.02
C PHE A 239 3.64 -5.98 4.36
N SER A 240 4.57 -6.93 4.54
CA SER A 240 4.75 -7.78 5.71
C SER A 240 6.22 -8.09 5.92
#